data_AF-A0A0U5H5S1-F1
#
_entry.id   AF-A0A0U5H5S1-F1
#
_cell.length_a   1.000
_cell.length_b   1.000
_cell.length_c   1.000
_cell.angle_alpha   90.00
_cell.angle_beta   90.00
_cell.angle_gamma   90.00
#
_symmetry.space_group_name_H-M   'P 1'
#
loop_
_entity.id
_entity.type
_entity.pdbx_description
1 polymer ?
#
loop_
_entity_poly.entity_id
_entity_poly.type
_entity_poly.pdbx_seq_one_letter_code
_entity_poly.pdbx_strand_id
1 'polypeptide(L)'
;MSAISGPNGPEGAAEQLKQFSDQFVEDLNRIPGVDEEVIKQVLQGVCEAPPEKRFTDSMRIFREELQGKIGEDLNSSDFEIQVVERLVPVLFDRLNPDIEEVQEDFLEVVVANREAAEVSLILTVFLEKLSDSLTSLYERSLTDETEVDELLPSILIALNGRLVTFQEDGVDTLYKDLIEDIVYANYYLAEATDRPTPTHPSKLSDGRMRKQVLTTGATKAYRELDISLSRGAELAGMSLDEFEAALSQQGIQPAQGPDADEELYDESEDWF
;
A
#
# COMPACT_ATOMS: atom_id res chain seq x y z
N MET A 1 28.28 -18.36 6.14
CA MET A 1 27.96 -16.93 6.30
C MET A 1 28.15 -16.25 4.95
N SER A 2 27.23 -16.52 4.02
CA SER A 2 27.19 -15.86 2.72
C SER A 2 26.31 -14.63 2.87
N ALA A 3 26.81 -13.50 2.40
CA ALA A 3 26.10 -12.23 2.43
C ALA A 3 24.74 -12.36 1.72
N ILE A 4 23.70 -11.91 2.40
CA ILE A 4 22.36 -11.72 1.87
C ILE A 4 22.46 -10.48 0.96
N SER A 5 22.89 -10.71 -0.27
CA SER A 5 22.97 -9.71 -1.35
C SER A 5 22.13 -10.19 -2.53
N GLY A 6 20.95 -10.73 -2.22
CA GLY A 6 19.89 -10.97 -3.20
C GLY A 6 18.77 -9.94 -3.01
N PRO A 7 17.79 -9.87 -3.93
CA PRO A 7 16.62 -8.97 -3.86
C PRO A 7 15.80 -9.08 -2.55
N ASN A 8 16.10 -10.06 -1.69
CA ASN A 8 15.29 -10.48 -0.55
C ASN A 8 15.66 -9.79 0.78
N GLY A 9 16.18 -8.55 0.71
CA GLY A 9 16.54 -7.74 1.88
C GLY A 9 15.99 -6.31 1.78
N PRO A 10 16.08 -5.51 2.85
CA PRO A 10 15.56 -4.13 2.85
C PRO A 10 16.11 -3.23 1.73
N GLU A 11 17.34 -3.50 1.29
CA GLU A 11 17.97 -2.81 0.16
C GLU A 11 17.37 -3.23 -1.20
N GLY A 12 17.01 -4.51 -1.36
CA GLY A 12 16.31 -4.99 -2.55
C GLY A 12 14.88 -4.46 -2.62
N ALA A 13 14.20 -4.39 -1.47
CA ALA A 13 12.91 -3.76 -1.31
C ALA A 13 12.94 -2.28 -1.74
N ALA A 14 13.96 -1.55 -1.30
CA ALA A 14 14.12 -0.15 -1.66
C ALA A 14 14.35 0.04 -3.17
N GLU A 15 15.11 -0.84 -3.82
CA GLU A 15 15.33 -0.77 -5.28
C GLU A 15 14.05 -1.09 -6.07
N GLN A 16 13.24 -2.07 -5.63
CA GLN A 16 11.95 -2.37 -6.26
C GLN A 16 10.95 -1.21 -6.11
N LEU A 17 10.82 -0.65 -4.89
CA LEU A 17 9.98 0.53 -4.65
C LEU A 17 10.47 1.75 -5.43
N LYS A 18 11.79 1.88 -5.64
CA LYS A 18 12.37 2.93 -6.46
C LYS A 18 11.96 2.79 -7.92
N GLN A 19 12.09 1.60 -8.52
CA GLN A 19 11.66 1.37 -9.90
C GLN A 19 10.19 1.67 -10.10
N PHE A 20 9.36 1.25 -9.15
CA PHE A 20 7.93 1.54 -9.14
C PHE A 20 7.64 3.06 -9.09
N SER A 21 8.29 3.77 -8.17
CA SER A 21 8.15 5.22 -8.03
C SER A 21 8.64 5.98 -9.26
N ASP A 22 9.77 5.56 -9.86
CA ASP A 22 10.31 6.17 -11.08
C ASP A 22 9.33 6.00 -12.25
N GLN A 23 8.66 4.84 -12.34
CA GLN A 23 7.66 4.58 -13.36
C GLN A 23 6.41 5.48 -13.19
N PHE A 24 5.94 5.68 -11.96
CA PHE A 24 4.84 6.60 -11.67
C PHE A 24 5.18 8.05 -12.07
N VAL A 25 6.38 8.52 -11.73
CA VAL A 25 6.85 9.85 -12.12
C VAL A 25 6.99 9.96 -13.65
N GLU A 26 7.49 8.93 -14.33
CA GLU A 26 7.56 8.91 -15.79
C GLU A 26 6.17 9.01 -16.43
N ASP A 27 5.17 8.33 -15.86
CA ASP A 27 3.79 8.41 -16.36
C ASP A 27 3.17 9.79 -16.14
N LEU A 28 3.45 10.45 -15.01
CA LEU A 28 3.06 11.84 -14.79
C LEU A 28 3.78 12.82 -15.73
N ASN A 29 5.04 12.56 -16.08
CA ASN A 29 5.83 13.35 -17.03
C ASN A 29 5.26 13.30 -18.47
N ARG A 30 4.31 12.40 -18.75
CA ARG A 30 3.57 12.39 -20.04
C ARG A 30 2.56 13.53 -20.13
N ILE A 31 2.26 14.21 -19.03
CA ILE A 31 1.45 15.43 -19.03
C ILE A 31 2.26 16.55 -19.68
N PRO A 32 1.75 17.18 -20.75
CA PRO A 32 2.49 18.23 -21.46
C PRO A 32 2.91 19.39 -20.55
N GLY A 33 4.20 19.77 -20.61
CA GLY A 33 4.75 20.90 -19.89
C GLY A 33 5.18 20.60 -18.45
N VAL A 34 4.97 19.37 -17.98
CA VAL A 34 5.48 18.88 -16.71
C VAL A 34 6.84 18.20 -16.95
N ASP A 35 7.84 18.46 -16.12
CA ASP A 35 9.07 17.65 -16.10
C ASP A 35 9.21 16.84 -14.79
N GLU A 36 10.09 15.85 -14.79
CA GLU A 36 10.32 14.93 -13.67
C GLU A 36 10.66 15.66 -12.37
N GLU A 37 11.47 16.72 -12.46
CA GLU A 37 11.94 17.48 -11.29
C GLU A 37 10.80 18.29 -10.67
N VAL A 38 9.91 18.87 -11.49
CA VAL A 38 8.69 19.52 -11.02
C VAL A 38 7.80 18.52 -10.30
N ILE A 39 7.59 17.32 -10.84
CA ILE A 39 6.76 16.29 -10.19
C ILE A 39 7.32 15.91 -8.83
N LYS A 40 8.63 15.64 -8.75
CA LYS A 40 9.30 15.28 -7.49
C LYS A 40 9.15 16.38 -6.43
N GLN A 41 9.34 17.64 -6.81
CA GLN A 41 9.15 18.78 -5.90
C GLN A 41 7.71 18.91 -5.41
N VAL A 42 6.73 18.72 -6.28
CA VAL A 42 5.31 18.80 -5.91
C VAL A 42 4.93 17.65 -4.96
N LEU A 43 5.40 16.43 -5.24
CA LEU A 43 5.18 15.28 -4.38
C LEU A 43 5.86 15.41 -3.02
N GLN A 44 7.04 16.06 -2.97
CA GLN A 44 7.67 16.44 -1.71
C GLN A 44 6.81 17.44 -0.92
N GLY A 45 6.26 18.47 -1.58
CA GLY A 45 5.34 19.43 -0.97
C GLY A 45 4.08 18.78 -0.38
N VAL A 46 3.54 17.77 -1.08
CA VAL A 46 2.46 16.91 -0.56
C VAL A 46 2.90 16.18 0.73
N CYS A 47 4.09 15.59 0.76
CA CYS A 47 4.59 14.88 1.93
C CYS A 47 4.88 15.80 3.12
N GLU A 48 5.22 17.07 2.90
CA GLU A 48 5.41 18.06 3.96
C GLU A 48 4.09 18.46 4.65
N ALA A 49 2.94 18.23 4.03
CA ALA A 49 1.64 18.47 4.63
C ALA A 49 1.39 17.53 5.83
N PRO A 50 0.68 17.98 6.88
CA PRO A 50 0.23 17.10 7.95
C PRO A 50 -0.59 15.92 7.40
N PRO A 51 -0.51 14.71 7.98
CA PRO A 51 -1.15 13.50 7.43
C PRO A 51 -2.62 13.68 7.06
N GLU A 52 -3.41 14.32 7.92
CA GLU A 52 -4.83 14.61 7.63
C GLU A 52 -5.01 15.36 6.30
N LYS A 53 -4.28 16.45 6.10
CA LYS A 53 -4.31 17.23 4.86
C LYS A 53 -3.67 16.49 3.69
N ARG A 54 -2.64 15.69 3.95
CA ARG A 54 -2.00 14.87 2.92
C ARG A 54 -3.03 13.94 2.29
N PHE A 55 -3.87 13.27 3.08
CA PHE A 55 -4.83 12.33 2.50
C PHE A 55 -6.12 12.97 1.98
N THR A 56 -6.47 14.19 2.39
CA THR A 56 -7.69 14.87 1.91
C THR A 56 -7.46 15.90 0.80
N ASP A 57 -6.30 16.55 0.79
CA ASP A 57 -6.05 17.74 -0.03
C ASP A 57 -4.93 17.55 -1.06
N SER A 58 -4.27 16.39 -1.12
CA SER A 58 -3.11 16.17 -2.01
C SER A 58 -3.39 16.46 -3.47
N MET A 59 -4.56 16.10 -4.00
CA MET A 59 -4.91 16.41 -5.39
C MET A 59 -5.00 17.91 -5.65
N ARG A 60 -5.53 18.65 -4.67
CA ARG A 60 -5.60 20.12 -4.72
C ARG A 60 -4.21 20.74 -4.62
N ILE A 61 -3.38 20.30 -3.67
CA ILE A 61 -2.00 20.76 -3.51
C ILE A 61 -1.20 20.48 -4.79
N PHE A 62 -1.28 19.25 -5.29
CA PHE A 62 -0.61 18.83 -6.52
C PHE A 62 -0.97 19.74 -7.69
N ARG A 63 -2.27 20.02 -7.87
CA ARG A 63 -2.77 20.92 -8.91
C ARG A 63 -2.27 22.35 -8.75
N GLU A 64 -2.42 22.94 -7.56
CA GLU A 64 -2.03 24.32 -7.27
C GLU A 64 -0.53 24.54 -7.49
N GLU A 65 0.31 23.60 -7.04
CA GLU A 65 1.76 23.70 -7.22
C GLU A 65 2.18 23.46 -8.66
N LEU A 66 1.55 22.49 -9.36
CA LEU A 66 1.83 22.23 -10.77
C LEU A 66 1.47 23.43 -11.66
N GLN A 67 0.31 24.06 -11.42
CA GLN A 67 -0.10 25.30 -12.09
C GLN A 67 0.86 26.46 -11.79
N GLY A 68 1.31 26.59 -10.54
CA GLY A 68 2.29 27.59 -10.14
C GLY A 68 3.64 27.44 -10.86
N LYS A 69 4.02 26.22 -11.26
CA LYS A 69 5.30 25.89 -11.91
C LYS A 69 5.22 25.98 -13.44
N ILE A 70 4.10 25.63 -14.05
CA ILE A 70 3.93 25.52 -15.51
C ILE A 70 3.26 26.77 -16.12
N GLY A 71 2.56 27.56 -15.31
CA GLY A 71 1.86 28.78 -15.75
C GLY A 71 0.37 28.54 -16.09
N GLU A 72 -0.33 29.61 -16.49
CA GLU A 72 -1.79 29.65 -16.71
C GLU A 72 -2.31 28.78 -17.88
N ASP A 73 -1.43 28.13 -18.66
CA ASP A 73 -1.81 27.33 -19.84
C ASP A 73 -2.51 26.00 -19.50
N LEU A 74 -2.53 25.59 -18.22
CA LEU A 74 -3.33 24.47 -17.73
C LEU A 74 -4.71 24.95 -17.27
N ASN A 75 -5.67 24.92 -18.19
CA ASN A 75 -7.08 25.17 -17.86
C ASN A 75 -7.56 24.12 -16.82
N SER A 76 -7.88 24.55 -15.60
CA SER A 76 -7.99 23.68 -14.42
C SER A 76 -9.00 22.54 -14.54
N SER A 77 -10.13 22.79 -15.22
CA SER A 77 -11.19 21.80 -15.42
C SER A 77 -10.81 20.70 -16.42
N ASP A 78 -9.98 21.02 -17.41
CA ASP A 78 -9.55 20.04 -18.42
C ASP A 78 -8.45 19.13 -17.87
N PHE A 79 -7.69 19.60 -16.88
CA PHE A 79 -6.62 18.82 -16.25
C PHE A 79 -7.16 17.65 -15.42
N GLU A 80 -8.16 17.88 -14.56
CA GLU A 80 -8.76 16.83 -13.73
C GLU A 80 -9.38 15.72 -14.60
N ILE A 81 -10.15 16.11 -15.62
CA ILE A 81 -10.77 15.18 -16.56
C ILE A 81 -9.69 14.42 -17.35
N GLN A 82 -8.65 15.10 -17.84
CA GLN A 82 -7.59 14.42 -18.60
C GLN A 82 -6.75 13.49 -17.72
N VAL A 83 -6.43 13.86 -16.48
CA VAL A 83 -5.69 13.00 -15.55
C VAL A 83 -6.57 11.81 -15.15
N VAL A 84 -7.81 12.05 -14.73
CA VAL A 84 -8.67 10.96 -14.22
C VAL A 84 -9.16 10.04 -15.34
N GLU A 85 -9.65 10.57 -16.47
CA GLU A 85 -10.21 9.72 -17.53
C GLU A 85 -9.14 9.07 -18.42
N ARG A 86 -7.98 9.70 -18.61
CA ARG A 86 -6.94 9.19 -19.54
C ARG A 86 -5.76 8.56 -18.84
N LEU A 87 -5.31 9.14 -17.72
CA LEU A 87 -4.11 8.66 -17.05
C LEU A 87 -4.43 7.50 -16.11
N VAL A 88 -5.57 7.50 -15.40
CA VAL A 88 -5.90 6.42 -14.45
C VAL A 88 -5.97 5.03 -15.10
N PRO A 89 -6.65 4.81 -16.25
CA PRO A 89 -6.65 3.49 -16.88
C PRO A 89 -5.24 3.03 -17.27
N VAL A 90 -4.42 3.95 -17.77
CA VAL A 90 -3.02 3.66 -18.14
C VAL A 90 -2.18 3.34 -16.91
N LEU A 91 -2.34 4.10 -15.82
CA LEU A 91 -1.66 3.84 -14.55
C LEU A 91 -2.12 2.50 -13.96
N PHE A 92 -3.42 2.19 -14.01
CA PHE A 92 -3.96 0.93 -13.53
C PHE A 92 -3.35 -0.27 -14.27
N ASP A 93 -3.43 -0.28 -15.60
CA ASP A 93 -2.92 -1.38 -16.43
C ASP A 93 -1.40 -1.59 -16.30
N ARG A 94 -0.65 -0.52 -16.02
CA ARG A 94 0.82 -0.59 -15.90
C ARG A 94 1.27 -0.89 -14.47
N LEU A 95 0.75 -0.17 -13.48
CA LEU A 95 1.23 -0.22 -12.10
C LEU A 95 0.63 -1.37 -11.31
N ASN A 96 -0.62 -1.77 -11.56
CA ASN A 96 -1.24 -2.80 -10.71
C ASN A 96 -0.52 -4.17 -10.79
N PRO A 97 -0.12 -4.69 -11.97
CA PRO A 97 0.67 -5.92 -12.04
C PRO A 97 2.01 -5.80 -11.32
N ASP A 98 2.70 -4.67 -11.45
CA ASP A 98 3.98 -4.41 -10.79
C ASP A 98 3.79 -4.36 -9.25
N ILE A 99 2.69 -3.77 -8.77
CA ILE A 99 2.35 -3.77 -7.34
C ILE A 99 2.14 -5.21 -6.83
N GLU A 100 1.42 -6.04 -7.58
CA GLU A 100 1.17 -7.43 -7.22
C GLU A 100 2.48 -8.24 -7.14
N GLU A 101 3.34 -8.12 -8.15
CA GLU A 101 4.66 -8.79 -8.18
C GLU A 101 5.54 -8.38 -6.98
N VAL A 102 5.64 -7.08 -6.69
CA VAL A 102 6.43 -6.60 -5.55
C VAL A 102 5.81 -7.00 -4.19
N GLN A 103 4.48 -7.09 -4.10
CA GLN A 103 3.82 -7.61 -2.90
C GLN A 103 4.15 -9.08 -2.66
N GLU A 104 4.13 -9.91 -3.70
CA GLU A 104 4.49 -11.33 -3.62
C GLU A 104 5.94 -11.49 -3.15
N ASP A 105 6.87 -10.74 -3.73
CA ASP A 105 8.28 -10.72 -3.32
C ASP A 105 8.43 -10.39 -1.83
N PHE A 106 7.71 -9.39 -1.33
CA PHE A 106 7.74 -9.07 0.11
C PHE A 106 7.16 -10.17 0.98
N LEU A 107 6.09 -10.81 0.55
CA LEU A 107 5.53 -11.96 1.27
C LEU A 107 6.51 -13.13 1.32
N GLU A 108 7.27 -13.39 0.25
CA GLU A 108 8.34 -14.40 0.30
C GLU A 108 9.42 -14.06 1.34
N VAL A 109 9.80 -12.78 1.45
CA VAL A 109 10.77 -12.31 2.46
C VAL A 109 10.25 -12.54 3.88
N VAL A 110 8.95 -12.39 4.14
CA VAL A 110 8.33 -12.64 5.46
C VAL A 110 8.56 -14.08 5.94
N VAL A 111 8.57 -15.04 5.02
CA VAL A 111 8.85 -16.45 5.30
C VAL A 111 10.36 -16.69 5.42
N ALA A 112 11.13 -16.15 4.49
CA ALA A 112 12.55 -16.46 4.34
C ALA A 112 13.45 -15.76 5.38
N ASN A 113 13.09 -14.58 5.86
CA ASN A 113 13.94 -13.74 6.71
C ASN A 113 13.19 -13.12 7.89
N ARG A 114 13.39 -13.70 9.08
CA ARG A 114 12.75 -13.23 10.32
C ARG A 114 13.12 -11.81 10.72
N GLU A 115 14.33 -11.34 10.40
CA GLU A 115 14.78 -9.99 10.74
C GLU A 115 14.14 -8.92 9.83
N ALA A 116 13.84 -9.28 8.58
CA ALA A 116 13.20 -8.39 7.61
C ALA A 116 11.66 -8.52 7.59
N ALA A 117 11.10 -9.56 8.22
CA ALA A 117 9.67 -9.88 8.12
C ALA A 117 8.75 -8.71 8.51
N GLU A 118 9.06 -7.98 9.59
CA GLU A 118 8.24 -6.84 10.01
C GLU A 118 8.15 -5.75 8.95
N VAL A 119 9.29 -5.42 8.35
CA VAL A 119 9.43 -4.40 7.32
C VAL A 119 8.66 -4.81 6.08
N SER A 120 8.86 -6.06 5.65
CA SER A 120 8.16 -6.63 4.50
C SER A 120 6.64 -6.61 4.72
N LEU A 121 6.15 -6.94 5.92
CA LEU A 121 4.72 -6.83 6.23
C LEU A 121 4.19 -5.39 6.10
N ILE A 122 4.92 -4.41 6.61
CA ILE A 122 4.52 -2.99 6.50
C ILE A 122 4.45 -2.58 5.02
N LEU A 123 5.46 -2.95 4.22
CA LEU A 123 5.51 -2.63 2.80
C LEU A 123 4.42 -3.36 2.01
N THR A 124 4.13 -4.63 2.31
CA THR A 124 3.02 -5.36 1.71
C THR A 124 1.69 -4.65 1.97
N VAL A 125 1.42 -4.21 3.21
CA VAL A 125 0.17 -3.49 3.52
C VAL A 125 0.13 -2.11 2.87
N PHE A 126 1.27 -1.41 2.79
CA PHE A 126 1.37 -0.15 2.07
C PHE A 126 0.98 -0.30 0.59
N LEU A 127 1.58 -1.31 -0.08
CA LEU A 127 1.28 -1.64 -1.46
C LEU A 127 -0.18 -2.09 -1.65
N GLU A 128 -0.76 -2.79 -0.66
CA GLU A 128 -2.18 -3.15 -0.69
C GLU A 128 -3.04 -1.88 -0.69
N LYS A 129 -2.74 -0.89 0.15
CA LYS A 129 -3.48 0.39 0.15
C LYS A 129 -3.29 1.16 -1.15
N LEU A 130 -2.11 1.07 -1.77
CA LEU A 130 -1.85 1.68 -3.06
C LEU A 130 -2.69 1.03 -4.18
N SER A 131 -2.69 -0.31 -4.25
CA SER A 131 -3.50 -1.07 -5.20
C SER A 131 -5.00 -0.86 -4.97
N ASP A 132 -5.46 -0.86 -3.71
CA ASP A 132 -6.86 -0.60 -3.38
C ASP A 132 -7.30 0.79 -3.87
N SER A 133 -6.45 1.81 -3.69
CA SER A 133 -6.73 3.18 -4.09
C SER A 133 -6.76 3.32 -5.60
N LEU A 134 -5.80 2.71 -6.30
CA LEU A 134 -5.72 2.68 -7.75
C LEU A 134 -6.92 1.94 -8.37
N THR A 135 -7.31 0.79 -7.80
CA THR A 135 -8.49 0.02 -8.20
C THR A 135 -9.76 0.81 -8.01
N SER A 136 -9.96 1.41 -6.82
CA SER A 136 -11.15 2.22 -6.53
C SER A 136 -11.27 3.42 -7.48
N LEU A 137 -10.15 4.07 -7.80
CA LEU A 137 -10.13 5.18 -8.73
C LEU A 137 -10.40 4.73 -10.17
N TYR A 138 -9.86 3.57 -10.58
CA TYR A 138 -10.11 2.98 -11.89
C TYR A 138 -11.59 2.60 -12.05
N GLU A 139 -12.16 1.87 -11.09
CA GLU A 139 -13.58 1.49 -11.11
C GLU A 139 -14.49 2.72 -11.21
N ARG A 140 -14.15 3.80 -10.50
CA ARG A 140 -14.88 5.07 -10.58
C ARG A 140 -14.69 5.80 -11.91
N SER A 141 -13.50 5.71 -12.53
CA SER A 141 -13.28 6.26 -13.87
C SER A 141 -14.11 5.57 -14.96
N LEU A 142 -14.60 4.35 -14.69
CA LEU A 142 -15.49 3.61 -15.59
C LEU A 142 -16.97 3.98 -15.42
N THR A 143 -17.34 4.76 -14.40
CA THR A 143 -18.72 5.23 -14.21
C THR A 143 -18.92 6.59 -14.87
N ASP A 144 -20.12 6.85 -15.44
CA ASP A 144 -20.47 8.16 -16.04
C ASP A 144 -20.65 9.28 -14.99
N GLU A 145 -20.17 9.09 -13.76
CA GLU A 145 -20.24 10.09 -12.70
C GLU A 145 -19.22 11.20 -12.96
N THR A 146 -19.74 12.38 -13.30
CA THR A 146 -18.95 13.54 -13.73
C THR A 146 -18.33 14.33 -12.56
N GLU A 147 -18.63 13.96 -11.31
CA GLU A 147 -18.08 14.61 -10.13
C GLU A 147 -16.89 13.79 -9.61
N VAL A 148 -15.68 14.25 -9.94
CA VAL A 148 -14.43 13.68 -9.42
C VAL A 148 -14.34 14.05 -7.95
N ASP A 149 -14.64 13.09 -7.09
CA ASP A 149 -14.31 13.16 -5.66
C ASP A 149 -12.79 13.20 -5.50
N GLU A 150 -12.27 14.33 -5.02
CA GLU A 150 -10.84 14.57 -4.86
C GLU A 150 -10.18 13.66 -3.81
N LEU A 151 -10.97 12.93 -3.00
CA LEU A 151 -10.45 12.10 -1.93
C LEU A 151 -9.64 10.90 -2.46
N LEU A 152 -10.16 10.13 -3.43
CA LEU A 152 -9.43 8.97 -4.00
C LEU A 152 -8.12 9.38 -4.70
N PRO A 153 -8.10 10.39 -5.59
CA PRO A 153 -6.86 10.91 -6.15
C PRO A 153 -5.89 11.43 -5.07
N SER A 154 -6.40 12.07 -4.01
CA SER A 154 -5.56 12.56 -2.91
C SER A 154 -4.88 11.43 -2.15
N ILE A 155 -5.58 10.34 -1.87
CA ILE A 155 -4.99 9.14 -1.25
C ILE A 155 -3.88 8.56 -2.15
N LEU A 156 -4.15 8.41 -3.46
CA LEU A 156 -3.18 7.87 -4.41
C LEU A 156 -1.92 8.75 -4.52
N ILE A 157 -2.09 10.07 -4.60
CA ILE A 157 -0.97 11.03 -4.66
C ILE A 157 -0.19 11.02 -3.34
N ALA A 158 -0.86 10.97 -2.19
CA ALA A 158 -0.21 10.88 -0.88
C ALA A 158 0.69 9.64 -0.75
N LEU A 159 0.17 8.47 -1.13
CA LEU A 159 0.93 7.22 -1.10
C LEU A 159 2.10 7.24 -2.09
N ASN A 160 1.90 7.69 -3.33
CA ASN A 160 3.00 7.78 -4.29
C ASN A 160 4.05 8.84 -3.89
N GLY A 161 3.64 9.97 -3.31
CA GLY A 161 4.57 10.96 -2.78
C GLY A 161 5.45 10.37 -1.68
N ARG A 162 4.89 9.51 -0.83
CA ARG A 162 5.66 8.78 0.18
C ARG A 162 6.71 7.86 -0.46
N LEU A 163 6.40 7.19 -1.57
CA LEU A 163 7.37 6.36 -2.29
C LEU A 163 8.51 7.17 -2.92
N VAL A 164 8.22 8.35 -3.45
CA VAL A 164 9.25 9.26 -3.99
C VAL A 164 10.18 9.73 -2.89
N THR A 165 9.62 10.20 -1.76
CA THR A 165 10.42 10.64 -0.60
C THR A 165 11.16 9.50 0.09
N PHE A 166 10.65 8.27 0.01
CA PHE A 166 11.31 7.07 0.53
C PHE A 166 12.72 6.88 -0.04
N GLN A 167 12.95 7.33 -1.29
CA GLN A 167 14.25 7.24 -1.96
C GLN A 167 15.34 8.13 -1.33
N GLU A 168 14.96 9.20 -0.61
CA GLU A 168 15.87 10.25 -0.16
C GLU A 168 16.31 10.09 1.31
N ASP A 169 15.42 9.59 2.19
CA ASP A 169 15.59 9.69 3.66
C ASP A 169 16.07 8.39 4.36
N GLY A 170 16.27 7.31 3.62
CA GLY A 170 16.81 6.04 4.14
C GLY A 170 15.82 5.22 4.99
N VAL A 171 15.97 3.91 4.93
CA VAL A 171 14.95 2.92 5.29
C VAL A 171 14.44 2.99 6.77
N ASP A 172 15.32 3.25 7.75
CA ASP A 172 14.95 3.22 9.18
C ASP A 172 14.09 4.39 9.66
N THR A 173 14.28 5.58 9.06
CA THR A 173 13.57 6.81 9.45
C THR A 173 12.11 6.83 8.95
N LEU A 174 11.81 6.04 7.93
CA LEU A 174 10.56 6.07 7.17
C LEU A 174 9.48 5.10 7.67
N TYR A 175 9.82 4.11 8.51
CA TYR A 175 8.83 3.11 8.96
C TYR A 175 7.67 3.69 9.75
N LYS A 176 7.95 4.68 10.61
CA LYS A 176 6.91 5.33 11.40
C LYS A 176 5.93 6.07 10.49
N ASP A 177 6.47 6.78 9.52
CA ASP A 177 5.71 7.54 8.54
C ASP A 177 4.86 6.63 7.65
N LEU A 178 5.40 5.50 7.20
CA LEU A 178 4.66 4.49 6.43
C LEU A 178 3.49 3.92 7.23
N ILE A 179 3.70 3.59 8.51
CA ILE A 179 2.63 3.09 9.38
C ILE A 179 1.52 4.13 9.55
N GLU A 180 1.87 5.39 9.76
CA GLU A 180 0.89 6.48 9.85
C GLU A 180 0.11 6.61 8.53
N ASP A 181 0.82 6.65 7.41
CA ASP A 181 0.24 6.78 6.07
C ASP A 181 -0.68 5.60 5.72
N ILE A 182 -0.33 4.36 6.08
CA ILE A 182 -1.20 3.19 5.91
C ILE A 182 -2.51 3.36 6.67
N VAL A 183 -2.44 3.81 7.93
CA VAL A 183 -3.63 3.91 8.79
C VAL A 183 -4.54 5.06 8.33
N TYR A 184 -3.95 6.17 7.88
CA TYR A 184 -4.69 7.26 7.24
C TYR A 184 -5.32 6.85 5.90
N ALA A 185 -4.55 6.18 5.03
CA ALA A 185 -5.08 5.64 3.78
C ALA A 185 -6.25 4.69 4.03
N ASN A 186 -6.12 3.76 4.98
CA ASN A 186 -7.18 2.82 5.32
C ASN A 186 -8.46 3.52 5.83
N TYR A 187 -8.33 4.60 6.60
CA TYR A 187 -9.47 5.38 7.07
C TYR A 187 -10.19 6.10 5.93
N TYR A 188 -9.46 6.90 5.14
CA TYR A 188 -10.05 7.71 4.08
C TYR A 188 -10.50 6.88 2.87
N LEU A 189 -9.82 5.77 2.58
CA LEU A 189 -10.29 4.83 1.57
C LEU A 189 -11.61 4.20 1.98
N ALA A 190 -11.78 3.82 3.25
CA ALA A 190 -13.05 3.31 3.75
C ALA A 190 -14.17 4.35 3.65
N GLU A 191 -13.86 5.62 3.95
CA GLU A 191 -14.79 6.75 3.78
C GLU A 191 -15.16 6.97 2.31
N ALA A 192 -14.18 6.99 1.40
CA ALA A 192 -14.38 7.22 -0.04
C ALA A 192 -15.14 6.08 -0.75
N THR A 193 -15.18 4.89 -0.15
CA THR A 193 -15.80 3.69 -0.73
C THR A 193 -17.00 3.18 0.07
N ASP A 194 -17.56 4.04 0.94
CA ASP A 194 -18.73 3.74 1.79
C ASP A 194 -18.60 2.45 2.63
N ARG A 195 -17.36 2.06 2.97
CA ARG A 195 -17.07 0.92 3.84
C ARG A 195 -17.13 1.34 5.32
N PRO A 196 -17.32 0.40 6.25
CA PRO A 196 -17.24 0.70 7.68
C PRO A 196 -15.91 1.38 8.03
N THR A 197 -15.97 2.63 8.45
CA THR A 197 -14.77 3.41 8.73
C THR A 197 -14.10 2.94 10.03
N PRO A 198 -12.78 2.70 10.01
CA PRO A 198 -12.04 2.37 11.22
C PRO A 198 -11.97 3.57 12.16
N THR A 199 -11.36 3.37 13.33
CA THR A 199 -11.10 4.50 14.24
C THR A 199 -10.20 5.52 13.56
N HIS A 200 -10.59 6.80 13.58
CA HIS A 200 -9.81 7.88 13.00
C HIS A 200 -8.35 7.86 13.51
N PRO A 201 -7.34 7.95 12.63
CA PRO A 201 -5.93 7.78 12.99
C PRO A 201 -5.47 8.71 14.12
N SER A 202 -5.88 9.99 14.13
CA SER A 202 -5.53 10.95 15.19
C SER A 202 -5.96 10.56 16.62
N LYS A 203 -6.82 9.54 16.77
CA LYS A 203 -7.26 8.99 18.06
C LYS A 203 -6.47 7.76 18.49
N LEU A 204 -5.51 7.31 17.68
CA LEU A 204 -4.67 6.15 17.93
C LEU A 204 -3.29 6.60 18.41
N SER A 205 -2.68 5.78 19.27
CA SER A 205 -1.26 5.92 19.59
C SER A 205 -0.41 5.21 18.54
N ASP A 206 0.86 5.62 18.40
CA ASP A 206 1.83 4.99 17.48
C ASP A 206 1.85 3.45 17.61
N GLY A 207 1.86 2.94 18.86
CA GLY A 207 1.84 1.50 19.11
C GLY A 207 0.56 0.80 18.66
N ARG A 208 -0.60 1.49 18.70
CA ARG A 208 -1.86 0.95 18.18
C ARG A 208 -1.88 0.96 16.65
N MET A 209 -1.39 2.03 16.02
CA MET A 209 -1.24 2.10 14.56
C MET A 209 -0.35 0.97 14.06
N ARG A 210 0.83 0.81 14.65
CA ARG A 210 1.76 -0.29 14.30
C ARG A 210 1.12 -1.66 14.50
N LYS A 211 0.43 -1.90 15.62
CA LYS A 211 -0.26 -3.17 15.86
C LYS A 211 -1.32 -3.45 14.78
N GLN A 212 -2.10 -2.44 14.37
CA GLN A 212 -3.07 -2.59 13.29
C GLN A 212 -2.40 -2.99 11.98
N VAL A 213 -1.36 -2.27 11.56
CA VAL A 213 -0.63 -2.56 10.31
C VAL A 213 -0.04 -3.97 10.32
N LEU A 214 0.66 -4.36 11.39
CA LEU A 214 1.25 -5.70 11.49
C LEU A 214 0.20 -6.80 11.55
N THR A 215 -0.95 -6.56 12.19
CA THR A 215 -2.07 -7.52 12.20
C THR A 215 -2.60 -7.71 10.78
N THR A 216 -2.87 -6.62 10.06
CA THR A 216 -3.33 -6.69 8.66
C THR A 216 -2.34 -7.43 7.77
N GLY A 217 -1.06 -7.09 7.85
CA GLY A 217 -0.01 -7.74 7.08
C GLY A 217 0.11 -9.23 7.41
N ALA A 218 0.13 -9.59 8.70
CA ALA A 218 0.22 -10.98 9.13
C ALA A 218 -1.00 -11.81 8.70
N THR A 219 -2.19 -11.22 8.71
CA THR A 219 -3.40 -11.88 8.19
C THR A 219 -3.34 -12.09 6.68
N LYS A 220 -2.86 -11.10 5.92
CA LYS A 220 -2.61 -11.24 4.47
C LYS A 220 -1.58 -12.33 4.20
N ALA A 221 -0.45 -12.31 4.91
CA ALA A 221 0.57 -13.35 4.86
C ALA A 221 0.00 -14.75 5.19
N TYR A 222 -0.86 -14.87 6.21
CA TYR A 222 -1.51 -16.14 6.55
C TYR A 222 -2.45 -16.64 5.45
N ARG A 223 -3.15 -15.74 4.76
CA ARG A 223 -4.08 -16.08 3.67
C ARG A 223 -3.35 -16.50 2.41
N GLU A 224 -2.24 -15.85 2.10
CA GLU A 224 -1.55 -15.98 0.81
C GLU A 224 -0.33 -16.91 0.87
N LEU A 225 0.20 -17.16 2.07
CA LEU A 225 1.31 -18.06 2.30
C LEU A 225 0.82 -19.26 3.10
N ASP A 226 1.35 -20.45 2.79
CA ASP A 226 1.12 -21.67 3.56
C ASP A 226 1.91 -21.64 4.88
N ILE A 227 1.56 -20.71 5.77
CA ILE A 227 2.17 -20.52 7.08
C ILE A 227 1.23 -21.00 8.19
N SER A 228 1.81 -21.52 9.26
CA SER A 228 1.03 -21.95 10.42
C SER A 228 0.38 -20.78 11.17
N LEU A 229 -0.70 -21.06 11.88
CA LEU A 229 -1.37 -20.08 12.75
C LEU A 229 -0.41 -19.47 13.78
N SER A 230 0.52 -20.28 14.30
CA SER A 230 1.56 -19.83 15.23
C SER A 230 2.52 -18.84 14.58
N ARG A 231 2.89 -19.05 13.32
CA ARG A 231 3.74 -18.11 12.59
C ARG A 231 3.01 -16.79 12.34
N GLY A 232 1.74 -16.84 11.96
CA GLY A 232 0.90 -15.63 11.80
C GLY A 232 0.78 -14.82 13.11
N ALA A 233 0.51 -15.49 14.24
CA ALA A 233 0.44 -14.84 15.55
C ALA A 233 1.78 -14.21 15.97
N GLU A 234 2.90 -14.90 15.69
CA GLU A 234 4.25 -14.38 15.93
C GLU A 234 4.51 -13.10 15.12
N LEU A 235 4.20 -13.13 13.82
CA LEU A 235 4.36 -11.99 12.90
C LEU A 235 3.54 -10.78 13.34
N ALA A 236 2.32 -11.02 13.83
CA ALA A 236 1.44 -9.98 14.35
C ALA A 236 1.80 -9.51 15.78
N GLY A 237 2.74 -10.18 16.45
CA GLY A 237 3.14 -9.87 17.83
C GLY A 237 2.00 -10.05 18.84
N MET A 238 1.15 -11.07 18.67
CA MET A 238 -0.01 -11.34 19.52
C MET A 238 -0.10 -12.83 19.91
N SER A 239 -1.02 -13.17 20.80
CA SER A 239 -1.27 -14.58 21.14
C SER A 239 -1.97 -15.31 19.98
N LEU A 240 -1.95 -16.65 20.03
CA LEU A 240 -2.68 -17.49 19.07
C LEU A 240 -4.18 -17.16 19.03
N ASP A 241 -4.83 -17.11 20.20
CA ASP A 241 -6.25 -16.81 20.31
C ASP A 241 -6.59 -15.39 19.80
N GLU A 242 -5.72 -14.41 20.06
CA GLU A 242 -5.88 -13.04 19.54
C GLU A 242 -5.79 -13.02 18.00
N PHE A 243 -4.87 -13.80 17.44
CA PHE A 243 -4.68 -13.87 16.00
C PHE A 243 -5.83 -14.62 15.31
N GLU A 244 -6.29 -15.73 15.89
CA GLU A 244 -7.46 -16.47 15.41
C GLU A 244 -8.72 -15.58 15.39
N ALA A 245 -8.92 -14.77 16.44
CA ALA A 245 -10.00 -13.80 16.47
C ALA A 245 -9.86 -12.72 15.38
N ALA A 246 -8.63 -12.30 15.07
CA ALA A 246 -8.36 -11.35 13.99
C ALA A 246 -8.65 -11.95 12.60
N LEU A 247 -8.29 -13.22 12.37
CA LEU A 247 -8.63 -13.96 11.14
C LEU A 247 -10.14 -14.04 10.96
N SER A 248 -10.87 -14.39 12.03
CA SER A 248 -12.33 -14.50 12.00
C SER A 248 -13.02 -13.18 11.67
N GLN A 249 -12.52 -12.05 12.18
CA GLN A 249 -13.03 -10.71 11.84
C GLN A 249 -12.87 -10.37 10.35
N GLN A 250 -11.89 -10.96 9.67
CA GLN A 250 -11.66 -10.81 8.23
C GLN A 250 -12.30 -11.93 7.41
N GLY A 251 -13.11 -12.80 8.02
CA GLY A 251 -13.77 -13.92 7.35
C GLY A 251 -12.81 -15.04 6.91
N ILE A 252 -11.60 -15.08 7.47
CA ILE A 252 -10.61 -16.11 7.17
C ILE A 252 -10.80 -17.25 8.17
N GLN A 253 -11.06 -18.45 7.67
CA GLN A 253 -11.09 -19.64 8.50
C GLN A 253 -9.65 -20.12 8.72
N PRO A 254 -9.22 -20.30 9.98
CA PRO A 254 -7.94 -20.95 10.26
C PRO A 254 -7.95 -22.34 9.61
N ALA A 255 -6.86 -22.69 8.93
CA ALA A 255 -6.60 -24.06 8.55
C ALA A 255 -6.55 -24.90 9.83
N GLN A 256 -7.62 -25.64 10.09
CA GLN A 256 -7.62 -26.61 11.17
C GLN A 256 -6.65 -27.71 10.76
N GLY A 257 -5.58 -27.86 11.55
CA GLY A 257 -4.87 -29.13 11.56
C GLY A 257 -5.84 -30.23 11.97
N PRO A 258 -5.51 -31.50 11.68
CA PRO A 258 -6.39 -32.63 11.98
C PRO A 258 -6.93 -32.58 13.41
N ASP A 259 -8.26 -32.72 13.56
CA ASP A 259 -8.96 -32.59 14.85
C ASP A 259 -8.67 -33.77 15.79
N ALA A 260 -8.02 -34.81 15.29
CA ALA A 260 -7.61 -36.00 16.04
C ALA A 260 -6.28 -36.57 15.53
N ASP A 261 -5.50 -37.19 16.42
CA ASP A 261 -4.27 -37.94 16.09
C ASP A 261 -4.50 -39.00 15.01
N GLU A 262 -5.75 -39.45 14.83
CA GLU A 262 -6.18 -40.46 13.86
C GLU A 262 -6.10 -39.97 12.40
N GLU A 263 -6.19 -38.65 12.15
CA GLU A 263 -6.07 -38.05 10.81
C GLU A 263 -4.60 -37.77 10.40
N LEU A 264 -3.64 -37.87 11.33
CA LEU A 264 -2.20 -37.83 11.03
C LEU A 264 -1.69 -39.13 10.38
N TYR A 265 -2.47 -40.22 10.46
CA TYR A 265 -2.13 -41.54 9.94
C TYR A 265 -3.07 -42.02 8.83
N ASP A 266 -3.98 -41.17 8.34
CA ASP A 266 -4.79 -41.48 7.15
C ASP A 266 -3.94 -41.22 5.88
N GLU A 267 -2.75 -41.83 5.85
CA GLU A 267 -2.11 -42.25 4.62
C GLU A 267 -2.88 -43.48 4.11
N SER A 268 -4.13 -43.31 3.68
CA SER A 268 -4.70 -44.25 2.73
C SER A 268 -4.06 -43.95 1.38
N GLU A 269 -2.88 -44.53 1.19
CA GLU A 269 -2.35 -44.87 -0.12
C GLU A 269 -3.47 -45.48 -0.97
N ASP A 270 -4.04 -44.71 -1.89
CA ASP A 270 -4.63 -45.25 -3.10
C ASP A 270 -3.86 -44.67 -4.29
N TRP A 271 -2.61 -45.12 -4.40
CA TRP A 271 -1.94 -45.22 -5.68
C TRP A 271 -2.66 -46.27 -6.54
N PHE A 272 -3.49 -45.81 -7.48
CA PHE A 272 -3.79 -46.54 -8.71
C PHE A 272 -3.87 -45.58 -9.90
#